data_AF-A0A2U3KG92-F1
#
_entry.id   AF-A0A2U3KG92-F1
#
_cell.length_a   1.000
_cell.length_b   1.000
_cell.length_c   1.000
_cell.angle_alpha   90.00
_cell.angle_beta   90.00
_cell.angle_gamma   90.00
#
_symmetry.space_group_name_H-M   'P 1'
#
loop_
_entity.id
_entity.type
_entity.pdbx_description
1 polymer ?
#
loop_
_entity_poly.entity_id
_entity_poly.type
_entity_poly.pdbx_seq_one_letter_code
_entity_poly.pdbx_strand_id
1 'polypeptide(L)'
;MQNPIAGGYDATHLKAIHKHVFQNVFTWAGEFRTTALGKAEYFGQPPSWFTPPGLLEREADRIFEWLHRADLLRGLPRVEFARQAAQLLAAVNKLHPFREGNGRTQRLFVDAVAGQAGHELWFDVVSQERMVRASIEANNGHLGMMTRMFEEIIEADRIQPLRRAIAFLSRERFNWNETYIATTTVGQSYEGRLVGRDGEAFMMRSDDDRILHWVRGRHRSGGAQRTACRVSCRDIPKMKPSPPTLWYNSPHLCELDLPHSRGVDRGLCRIRRPSRLGGVRVSISSRDRRHRDADRAALRRKRAAAHRRPDPGDLSQDLRQPLPGPA
;
A
#
# COMPACT_ATOMS: atom_id res chain seq x y z
N MET A 1 -5.68 20.42 8.30
CA MET A 1 -6.38 21.73 8.27
C MET A 1 -5.64 22.68 9.21
N GLN A 2 -5.47 23.98 8.92
CA GLN A 2 -4.68 24.87 9.80
C GLN A 2 -5.31 25.14 11.18
N ASN A 3 -6.59 24.78 11.39
CA ASN A 3 -7.23 24.67 12.70
C ASN A 3 -8.22 23.50 12.66
N PRO A 4 -7.94 22.36 13.33
CA PRO A 4 -8.92 21.27 13.40
C PRO A 4 -10.16 21.73 14.18
N ILE A 5 -11.35 21.30 13.75
CA ILE A 5 -12.57 21.49 14.53
C ILE A 5 -12.40 20.67 15.81
N ALA A 6 -12.57 21.32 16.95
CA ALA A 6 -12.52 20.62 18.23
C ALA A 6 -13.81 19.82 18.44
N GLY A 7 -13.71 18.65 19.06
CA GLY A 7 -14.86 17.82 19.37
C GLY A 7 -14.49 16.52 20.08
N GLY A 8 -15.50 15.72 20.42
CA GLY A 8 -15.35 14.51 21.22
C GLY A 8 -14.85 13.27 20.47
N TYR A 9 -14.63 13.36 19.15
CA TYR A 9 -14.38 12.19 18.28
C TYR A 9 -15.57 11.22 18.22
N ASP A 10 -16.76 11.79 18.26
CA ASP A 10 -18.06 11.15 18.21
C ASP A 10 -18.89 11.60 16.98
N ALA A 11 -20.16 11.19 16.93
CA ALA A 11 -21.08 11.58 15.86
C ALA A 11 -21.28 13.11 15.82
N THR A 12 -21.34 13.77 16.97
CA THR A 12 -21.45 15.23 17.09
C THR A 12 -20.26 15.92 16.45
N HIS A 13 -19.05 15.44 16.72
CA HIS A 13 -17.83 15.96 16.10
C HIS A 13 -17.84 15.73 14.58
N LEU A 14 -18.24 14.55 14.10
CA LEU A 14 -18.36 14.29 12.66
C LEU A 14 -19.36 15.25 11.97
N LYS A 15 -20.52 15.48 12.59
CA LYS A 15 -21.53 16.44 12.15
C LYS A 15 -20.99 17.88 12.16
N ALA A 16 -20.24 18.26 13.19
CA ALA A 16 -19.63 19.58 13.30
C ALA A 16 -18.60 19.85 12.19
N ILE A 17 -17.75 18.86 11.87
CA ILE A 17 -16.82 18.94 10.73
C ILE A 17 -17.61 19.14 9.43
N HIS A 18 -18.64 18.33 9.20
CA HIS A 18 -19.46 18.45 8.00
C HIS A 18 -20.12 19.84 7.90
N LYS A 19 -20.72 20.31 9.00
CA LYS A 19 -21.33 21.63 9.08
C LYS A 19 -20.32 22.71 8.74
N HIS A 20 -19.15 22.72 9.38
CA HIS A 20 -18.14 23.73 9.14
C HIS A 20 -17.71 23.81 7.67
N VAL A 21 -17.51 22.66 7.02
CA VAL A 21 -17.07 22.60 5.61
C VAL A 21 -18.17 23.00 4.64
N PHE A 22 -19.44 22.72 4.95
CA PHE A 22 -20.52 22.79 3.97
C PHE A 22 -21.65 23.78 4.31
N GLN A 23 -21.61 24.48 5.45
CA GLN A 23 -22.68 25.40 5.90
C GLN A 23 -23.04 26.50 4.90
N ASN A 24 -22.09 26.93 4.06
CA ASN A 24 -22.31 27.95 3.04
C ASN A 24 -22.78 27.38 1.69
N VAL A 25 -22.93 26.05 1.58
CA VAL A 25 -23.29 25.35 0.34
C VAL A 25 -24.59 24.56 0.51
N PHE A 26 -24.81 23.96 1.68
CA PHE A 26 -25.96 23.11 1.95
C PHE A 26 -26.71 23.57 3.21
N THR A 27 -28.03 23.71 3.09
CA THR A 27 -28.91 24.02 4.23
C THR A 27 -28.96 22.89 5.27
N TRP A 28 -28.66 21.66 4.86
CA TRP A 28 -28.61 20.46 5.70
C TRP A 28 -27.19 20.15 6.22
N ALA A 29 -26.25 21.10 6.14
CA ALA A 29 -24.88 20.86 6.57
C ALA A 29 -24.80 20.50 8.06
N GLY A 30 -24.32 19.28 8.34
CA GLY A 30 -24.23 18.74 9.70
C GLY A 30 -25.35 17.75 10.03
N GLU A 31 -26.33 17.59 9.14
CA GLU A 31 -27.44 16.67 9.34
C GLU A 31 -27.19 15.33 8.66
N PHE A 32 -27.50 14.24 9.37
CA PHE A 32 -27.50 12.92 8.78
C PHE A 32 -28.61 12.80 7.72
N ARG A 33 -28.33 12.02 6.67
CA ARG A 33 -29.28 11.82 5.58
C ARG A 33 -30.47 10.98 6.03
N THR A 34 -31.62 11.27 5.44
CA THR A 34 -32.86 10.52 5.63
C THR A 34 -33.17 9.54 4.50
N THR A 35 -32.40 9.59 3.40
CA THR A 35 -32.60 8.73 2.22
C THR A 35 -31.52 7.67 2.11
N ALA A 36 -31.87 6.50 1.57
CA ALA A 36 -30.91 5.44 1.28
C ALA A 36 -29.94 5.89 0.17
N LEU A 37 -28.66 5.56 0.33
CA LEU A 37 -27.64 5.79 -0.68
C LEU A 37 -26.93 4.47 -1.00
N GLY A 38 -26.64 4.30 -2.29
CA GLY A 38 -25.79 3.23 -2.79
C GLY A 38 -24.87 3.78 -3.87
N LYS A 39 -23.76 3.10 -4.10
CA LYS A 39 -22.79 3.48 -5.12
C LYS A 39 -22.45 2.28 -5.98
N ALA A 40 -22.64 2.40 -7.29
CA ALA A 40 -22.09 1.45 -8.25
C ALA A 40 -20.56 1.63 -8.26
N GLU A 41 -19.84 0.54 -8.02
CA GLU A 41 -18.38 0.53 -7.93
C GLU A 41 -17.74 0.68 -9.32
N TYR A 42 -18.36 0.03 -10.32
CA TYR A 42 -18.01 0.13 -11.73
C TYR A 42 -19.27 0.25 -12.58
N PHE A 43 -19.12 0.77 -13.79
CA PHE A 43 -20.22 0.90 -14.74
C PHE A 43 -20.87 -0.47 -15.01
N GLY A 44 -22.20 -0.54 -14.93
CA GLY A 44 -22.97 -1.77 -15.17
C GLY A 44 -23.08 -2.73 -13.99
N GLN A 45 -22.51 -2.43 -12.82
CA GLN A 45 -22.65 -3.24 -11.60
C GLN A 45 -23.78 -2.74 -10.71
N PRO A 46 -24.46 -3.64 -9.95
CA PRO A 46 -25.42 -3.21 -8.94
C PRO A 46 -24.74 -2.35 -7.87
N PRO A 47 -25.45 -1.38 -7.26
CA PRO A 47 -24.86 -0.53 -6.24
C PRO A 47 -24.60 -1.29 -4.94
N SER A 48 -23.43 -1.06 -4.37
CA SER A 48 -23.15 -1.38 -2.97
C SER A 48 -23.89 -0.36 -2.09
N TRP A 49 -24.78 -0.85 -1.22
CA TRP A 49 -25.56 0.00 -0.31
C TRP A 49 -24.75 0.38 0.94
N PHE A 50 -24.91 1.63 1.37
CA PHE A 50 -24.39 2.14 2.63
C PHE A 50 -25.36 1.86 3.78
N THR A 51 -25.00 2.24 5.01
CA THR A 51 -25.86 2.06 6.18
C THR A 51 -27.27 2.67 5.97
N PRO A 52 -28.37 1.94 6.20
CA PRO A 52 -29.71 2.49 6.11
C PRO A 52 -29.91 3.72 7.02
N PRO A 53 -30.65 4.76 6.58
CA PRO A 53 -30.86 5.99 7.36
C PRO A 53 -31.29 5.76 8.81
N GLY A 54 -32.25 4.86 9.04
CA GLY A 54 -32.75 4.53 10.37
C GLY A 54 -31.75 3.84 11.30
N LEU A 55 -30.58 3.44 10.79
CA LEU A 55 -29.49 2.84 11.56
C LEU A 55 -28.28 3.76 11.74
N LEU A 56 -28.30 4.97 11.17
CA LEU A 56 -27.11 5.84 11.13
C LEU A 56 -26.63 6.23 12.53
N GLU A 57 -27.53 6.67 13.42
CA GLU A 57 -27.14 7.08 14.78
C GLU A 57 -26.54 5.89 15.54
N ARG A 58 -27.25 4.75 15.58
CA ARG A 58 -26.78 3.54 16.26
C ARG A 58 -25.42 3.04 15.75
N GLU A 59 -25.23 3.00 14.43
CA GLU A 59 -23.96 2.54 13.87
C GLU A 59 -22.84 3.56 14.08
N ALA A 60 -23.14 4.86 14.06
CA ALA A 60 -22.18 5.89 14.42
C ALA A 60 -21.72 5.72 15.87
N ASP A 61 -22.65 5.58 16.82
CA ASP A 61 -22.36 5.33 18.23
C ASP A 61 -21.47 4.10 18.39
N ARG A 62 -21.81 2.99 17.75
CA ARG A 62 -21.01 1.75 17.79
C ARG A 62 -19.57 1.97 17.31
N ILE A 63 -19.38 2.71 16.23
CA ILE A 63 -18.06 3.01 15.66
C ILE A 63 -17.26 3.88 16.63
N PHE A 64 -17.86 4.93 17.18
CA PHE A 64 -17.14 5.88 18.02
C PHE A 64 -16.91 5.35 19.43
N GLU A 65 -17.81 4.55 20.00
CA GLU A 65 -17.57 3.79 21.23
C GLU A 65 -16.36 2.85 21.09
N TRP A 66 -16.25 2.16 19.95
CA TRP A 66 -15.05 1.37 19.66
C TRP A 66 -13.80 2.24 19.62
N LEU A 67 -13.85 3.39 18.94
CA LEU A 67 -12.72 4.32 18.85
C LEU A 67 -12.28 4.83 20.25
N HIS A 68 -13.24 5.16 21.12
CA HIS A 68 -12.95 5.56 22.50
C HIS A 68 -12.37 4.42 23.33
N ARG A 69 -12.89 3.18 23.21
CA ARG A 69 -12.31 2.00 23.87
C ARG A 69 -10.89 1.69 23.40
N ALA A 70 -10.56 2.05 22.17
CA ALA A 70 -9.21 1.96 21.61
C ALA A 70 -8.31 3.16 21.97
N ASP A 71 -8.69 3.93 23.00
CA ASP A 71 -7.99 5.12 23.48
C ASP A 71 -7.68 6.16 22.39
N LEU A 72 -8.62 6.33 21.44
CA LEU A 72 -8.46 7.22 20.28
C LEU A 72 -7.21 6.91 19.45
N LEU A 73 -6.78 5.64 19.44
CA LEU A 73 -5.60 5.13 18.73
C LEU A 73 -4.26 5.69 19.24
N ARG A 74 -4.24 6.27 20.44
CA ARG A 74 -3.01 6.83 21.04
C ARG A 74 -2.02 5.74 21.44
N GLY A 75 -0.74 6.09 21.41
CA GLY A 75 0.35 5.22 21.87
C GLY A 75 0.63 3.99 20.99
N LEU A 76 -0.05 3.85 19.85
CA LEU A 76 0.15 2.71 18.95
C LEU A 76 1.43 2.87 18.11
N PRO A 77 2.18 1.78 17.88
CA PRO A 77 3.22 1.77 16.87
C PRO A 77 2.64 2.08 15.49
N ARG A 78 3.39 2.79 14.65
CA ARG A 78 2.96 3.26 13.32
C ARG A 78 2.18 2.23 12.48
N VAL A 79 2.65 0.99 12.40
CA VAL A 79 2.01 -0.07 11.60
C VAL A 79 0.64 -0.43 12.17
N GLU A 80 0.53 -0.50 13.49
CA GLU A 80 -0.71 -0.81 14.18
C GLU A 80 -1.69 0.37 14.14
N PHE A 81 -1.19 1.60 14.30
CA PHE A 81 -1.97 2.81 14.04
C PHE A 81 -2.54 2.82 12.62
N ALA A 82 -1.70 2.54 11.60
CA ALA A 82 -2.15 2.52 10.21
C ALA A 82 -3.27 1.51 9.96
N ARG A 83 -3.17 0.32 10.58
CA ARG A 83 -4.21 -0.72 10.51
C ARG A 83 -5.52 -0.26 11.15
N GLN A 84 -5.47 0.33 12.35
CA GLN A 84 -6.68 0.79 13.04
C GLN A 84 -7.30 2.04 12.41
N ALA A 85 -6.47 2.97 11.91
CA ALA A 85 -6.94 4.13 11.14
C ALA A 85 -7.60 3.71 9.81
N ALA A 86 -7.06 2.68 9.14
CA ALA A 86 -7.68 2.07 7.98
C ALA A 86 -9.05 1.45 8.30
N GLN A 87 -9.17 0.76 9.44
CA GLN A 87 -10.43 0.21 9.93
C GLN A 87 -11.45 1.33 10.25
N LEU A 88 -11.01 2.41 10.91
CA LEU A 88 -11.85 3.57 11.19
C LEU A 88 -12.37 4.21 9.89
N LEU A 89 -11.49 4.49 8.92
CA LEU A 89 -11.92 5.08 7.65
C LEU A 89 -12.89 4.16 6.91
N ALA A 90 -12.64 2.86 6.88
CA ALA A 90 -13.55 1.88 6.27
C ALA A 90 -14.93 1.87 6.94
N ALA A 91 -14.97 1.90 8.27
CA ALA A 91 -16.22 1.92 9.04
C ALA A 91 -17.03 3.20 8.78
N VAL A 92 -16.41 4.38 8.86
CA VAL A 92 -17.10 5.66 8.59
C VAL A 92 -17.47 5.77 7.10
N ASN A 93 -16.70 5.16 6.19
CA ASN A 93 -17.05 5.08 4.78
C ASN A 93 -18.31 4.23 4.54
N LYS A 94 -18.44 3.09 5.23
CA LYS A 94 -19.66 2.26 5.19
C LYS A 94 -20.88 2.98 5.79
N LEU A 95 -20.67 3.73 6.87
CA LEU A 95 -21.70 4.56 7.50
C LEU A 95 -22.29 5.56 6.50
N HIS A 96 -21.43 6.27 5.77
CA HIS A 96 -21.79 7.24 4.73
C HIS A 96 -22.96 8.17 5.14
N PRO A 97 -22.81 8.92 6.25
CA PRO A 97 -23.96 9.47 6.97
C PRO A 97 -24.58 10.73 6.34
N PHE A 98 -23.91 11.41 5.41
CA PHE A 98 -24.39 12.67 4.82
C PHE A 98 -24.92 12.47 3.40
N ARG A 99 -25.72 13.42 2.89
CA ARG A 99 -26.26 13.36 1.52
C ARG A 99 -25.19 13.59 0.44
N GLU A 100 -24.20 14.41 0.75
CA GLU A 100 -23.01 14.72 -0.06
C GLU A 100 -21.88 15.14 0.91
N GLY A 101 -20.62 15.17 0.47
CA GLY A 101 -19.52 15.68 1.29
C GLY A 101 -18.88 14.65 2.24
N ASN A 102 -19.32 13.39 2.19
CA ASN A 102 -18.84 12.29 3.02
C ASN A 102 -17.31 12.13 2.98
N GLY A 103 -16.73 12.00 1.79
CA GLY A 103 -15.29 11.75 1.66
C GLY A 103 -14.42 12.88 2.22
N ARG A 104 -14.84 14.15 2.08
CA ARG A 104 -14.13 15.30 2.66
C ARG A 104 -14.21 15.28 4.18
N THR A 105 -15.41 15.08 4.71
CA THR A 105 -15.65 15.00 6.17
C THR A 105 -14.89 13.84 6.82
N GLN A 106 -14.95 12.64 6.22
CA GLN A 106 -14.27 11.44 6.69
C GLN A 106 -12.76 11.63 6.79
N ARG A 107 -12.12 12.17 5.73
CA ARG A 107 -10.67 12.41 5.74
C ARG A 107 -10.27 13.39 6.83
N LEU A 108 -11.05 14.46 7.02
CA LEU A 108 -10.80 15.45 8.07
C LEU A 108 -10.99 14.87 9.48
N PHE A 109 -12.01 14.03 9.67
CA PHE A 109 -12.22 13.35 10.95
C PHE A 109 -11.06 12.40 11.28
N VAL A 110 -10.64 11.57 10.33
CA VAL A 110 -9.52 10.64 10.53
C VAL A 110 -8.19 11.38 10.68
N ASP A 111 -8.00 12.51 9.99
CA ASP A 111 -6.86 13.42 10.19
C ASP A 111 -6.83 14.00 11.62
N ALA A 112 -7.99 14.40 12.15
CA ALA A 112 -8.08 14.89 13.53
C ALA A 112 -7.76 13.80 14.56
N VAL A 113 -8.22 12.55 14.34
CA VAL A 113 -7.86 11.39 15.19
C VAL A 113 -6.36 11.11 15.11
N ALA A 114 -5.77 11.15 13.92
CA ALA A 114 -4.34 10.95 13.74
C ALA A 114 -3.51 12.00 14.46
N GLY A 115 -3.88 13.28 14.33
CA GLY A 115 -3.20 14.38 15.02
C GLY A 115 -3.20 14.20 16.54
N GLN A 116 -4.33 13.78 17.10
CA GLN A 116 -4.46 13.46 18.53
C GLN A 116 -3.62 12.25 18.97
N ALA A 117 -3.41 11.29 18.07
CA ALA A 117 -2.54 10.14 18.29
C ALA A 117 -1.04 10.44 18.07
N GLY A 118 -0.67 11.67 17.68
CA GLY A 118 0.72 12.07 17.41
C GLY A 118 1.20 11.68 16.01
N HIS A 119 0.28 11.51 15.07
CA HIS A 119 0.56 11.14 13.68
C HIS A 119 0.03 12.18 12.70
N GLU A 120 0.74 12.34 11.58
CA GLU A 120 0.34 13.23 10.49
C GLU A 120 -0.07 12.40 9.27
N LEU A 121 -1.20 12.73 8.65
CA LEU A 121 -1.71 12.03 7.46
C LEU A 121 -1.62 12.93 6.22
N TRP A 122 -0.94 12.41 5.20
CA TRP A 122 -0.71 13.12 3.94
C TRP A 122 -1.64 12.61 2.84
N PHE A 123 -2.93 12.97 2.90
CA PHE A 123 -3.91 12.53 1.89
C PHE A 123 -3.69 13.16 0.49
N ASP A 124 -2.89 14.22 0.38
CA ASP A 124 -2.59 14.91 -0.90
C ASP A 124 -1.83 14.02 -1.90
N VAL A 125 -1.21 12.93 -1.43
CA VAL A 125 -0.52 11.96 -2.28
C VAL A 125 -1.35 10.72 -2.61
N VAL A 126 -2.64 10.69 -2.24
CA VAL A 126 -3.56 9.59 -2.53
C VAL A 126 -4.43 9.95 -3.74
N SER A 127 -4.32 9.18 -4.82
CA SER A 127 -5.20 9.35 -5.98
C SER A 127 -6.63 8.91 -5.68
N GLN A 128 -7.60 9.52 -6.37
CA GLN A 128 -9.01 9.13 -6.30
C GLN A 128 -9.19 7.65 -6.61
N GLU A 129 -8.55 7.14 -7.66
CA GLU A 129 -8.64 5.72 -8.04
C GLU A 129 -8.11 4.80 -6.92
N ARG A 130 -7.01 5.17 -6.26
CA ARG A 130 -6.49 4.40 -5.13
C ARG A 130 -7.46 4.38 -3.95
N MET A 131 -8.05 5.53 -3.62
CA MET A 131 -9.05 5.64 -2.56
C MET A 131 -10.28 4.78 -2.87
N VAL A 132 -10.75 4.79 -4.13
CA VAL A 132 -11.88 3.99 -4.59
C VAL A 132 -11.57 2.49 -4.47
N ARG A 133 -10.47 2.01 -5.04
CA ARG A 133 -10.10 0.59 -4.95
C ARG A 133 -9.93 0.11 -3.52
N ALA A 134 -9.27 0.90 -2.67
CA ALA A 134 -9.09 0.56 -1.26
C ALA A 134 -10.44 0.52 -0.49
N SER A 135 -11.36 1.43 -0.83
CA SER A 135 -12.70 1.46 -0.24
C SER A 135 -13.56 0.27 -0.65
N ILE A 136 -13.50 -0.14 -1.93
CA ILE A 136 -14.19 -1.32 -2.45
C ILE A 136 -13.68 -2.58 -1.75
N GLU A 137 -12.36 -2.75 -1.70
CA GLU A 137 -11.73 -3.91 -1.04
C GLU A 137 -12.17 -3.98 0.44
N ALA A 138 -12.14 -2.84 1.14
CA ALA A 138 -12.56 -2.76 2.54
C ALA A 138 -14.06 -3.05 2.75
N ASN A 139 -14.92 -2.57 1.85
CA ASN A 139 -16.36 -2.90 1.89
C ASN A 139 -16.62 -4.39 1.71
N ASN A 140 -15.74 -5.10 0.98
CA ASN A 140 -15.74 -6.55 0.82
C ASN A 140 -15.02 -7.29 1.96
N GLY A 141 -14.75 -6.63 3.08
CA GLY A 141 -14.16 -7.24 4.29
C GLY A 141 -12.64 -7.35 4.30
N HIS A 142 -11.96 -6.81 3.29
CA HIS A 142 -10.50 -6.93 3.14
C HIS A 142 -9.82 -5.57 3.30
N LEU A 143 -9.04 -5.38 4.36
CA LEU A 143 -8.43 -4.07 4.69
C LEU A 143 -7.01 -3.86 4.12
N GLY A 144 -6.53 -4.74 3.23
CA GLY A 144 -5.12 -4.78 2.82
C GLY A 144 -4.62 -3.50 2.12
N MET A 145 -5.33 -3.05 1.09
CA MET A 145 -5.04 -1.83 0.35
C MET A 145 -5.19 -0.59 1.22
N MET A 146 -6.24 -0.55 2.05
CA MET A 146 -6.49 0.58 2.95
C MET A 146 -5.36 0.69 3.98
N THR A 147 -4.98 -0.41 4.62
CA THR A 147 -3.86 -0.48 5.57
C THR A 147 -2.55 -0.04 4.91
N ARG A 148 -2.23 -0.59 3.73
CA ARG A 148 -1.05 -0.19 2.97
C ARG A 148 -1.05 1.29 2.62
N MET A 149 -2.21 1.86 2.31
CA MET A 149 -2.34 3.30 2.05
C MET A 149 -2.00 4.11 3.29
N PHE A 150 -2.57 3.77 4.45
CA PHE A 150 -2.26 4.44 5.72
C PHE A 150 -0.78 4.30 6.11
N GLU A 151 -0.17 3.12 5.95
CA GLU A 151 1.26 2.91 6.22
C GLU A 151 2.17 3.83 5.39
N GLU A 152 1.72 4.19 4.17
CA GLU A 152 2.48 5.06 3.28
C GLU A 152 2.27 6.53 3.60
N ILE A 153 1.02 6.96 3.82
CA ILE A 153 0.70 8.38 4.02
C ILE A 153 1.02 8.89 5.42
N ILE A 154 1.44 8.03 6.34
CA ILE A 154 1.96 8.39 7.66
C ILE A 154 3.49 8.51 7.68
N GLU A 155 4.17 8.01 6.64
CA GLU A 155 5.64 7.94 6.60
C GLU A 155 6.23 9.13 5.82
N ALA A 156 6.66 10.16 6.55
CA ALA A 156 7.21 11.40 5.98
C ALA A 156 8.27 11.17 4.88
N ASP A 157 9.15 10.17 5.06
CA ASP A 157 10.20 9.81 4.10
C ASP A 157 9.65 9.31 2.75
N ARG A 158 8.40 8.83 2.70
CA ARG A 158 7.72 8.37 1.47
C ARG A 158 6.92 9.47 0.79
N ILE A 159 6.53 10.53 1.51
CA ILE A 159 5.68 11.60 1.00
C ILE A 159 6.38 12.46 -0.05
N GLN A 160 7.59 12.94 0.25
CA GLN A 160 8.33 13.80 -0.69
C GLN A 160 8.62 13.12 -2.04
N PRO A 161 9.06 11.84 -2.07
CA PRO A 161 9.12 11.09 -3.31
C PRO A 161 7.79 10.99 -4.05
N LEU A 162 6.66 10.72 -3.36
CA LEU A 162 5.35 10.67 -4.00
C LEU A 162 4.93 12.02 -4.60
N ARG A 163 5.13 13.11 -3.86
CA ARG A 163 4.86 14.48 -4.35
C ARG A 163 5.65 14.78 -5.62
N ARG A 164 6.94 14.42 -5.67
CA ARG A 164 7.75 14.57 -6.88
C ARG A 164 7.21 13.74 -8.05
N ALA A 165 6.82 12.49 -7.80
CA ALA A 165 6.20 11.64 -8.83
C ALA A 165 4.89 12.23 -9.36
N ILE A 166 4.00 12.71 -8.46
CA ILE A 166 2.74 13.36 -8.82
C ILE A 166 2.98 14.66 -9.61
N ALA A 167 3.91 15.50 -9.17
CA ALA A 167 4.28 16.72 -9.86
C ALA A 167 4.86 16.44 -11.25
N PHE A 168 5.65 15.37 -11.38
CA PHE A 168 6.13 14.90 -12.67
C PHE A 168 4.97 14.48 -13.59
N LEU A 169 4.09 13.57 -13.13
CA LEU A 169 2.95 13.09 -13.93
C LEU A 169 2.03 14.25 -14.35
N SER A 170 1.81 15.20 -13.45
CA SER A 170 1.00 16.40 -13.73
C SER A 170 1.62 17.26 -14.83
N ARG A 171 2.95 17.45 -14.84
CA ARG A 171 3.65 18.18 -15.91
C ARG A 171 3.52 17.49 -17.28
N GLU A 172 3.50 16.16 -17.29
CA GLU A 172 3.27 15.37 -18.50
C GLU A 172 1.79 15.29 -18.91
N ARG A 173 0.90 16.05 -18.25
CA ARG A 173 -0.55 16.03 -18.45
C ARG A 173 -1.17 14.64 -18.27
N PHE A 174 -0.52 13.79 -17.48
CA PHE A 174 -1.05 12.49 -17.11
C PHE A 174 -2.05 12.65 -15.95
N ASN A 175 -3.26 12.09 -16.09
CA ASN A 175 -4.27 12.14 -15.05
C ASN A 175 -3.96 11.13 -13.93
N TRP A 176 -3.03 11.53 -13.08
CA TRP A 176 -2.57 10.74 -11.95
C TRP A 176 -3.71 10.43 -10.95
N ASN A 177 -4.71 11.30 -10.86
CA ASN A 177 -5.79 11.16 -9.90
C ASN A 177 -6.75 10.01 -10.27
N GLU A 178 -6.90 9.72 -11.56
CA GLU A 178 -7.69 8.59 -12.09
C GLU A 178 -6.87 7.29 -12.22
N THR A 179 -5.60 7.29 -11.80
CA THR A 179 -4.74 6.10 -11.84
C THR A 179 -4.33 5.69 -10.43
N TYR A 180 -4.30 4.39 -10.14
CA TYR A 180 -3.78 3.92 -8.86
C TYR A 180 -2.28 4.22 -8.77
N ILE A 181 -1.87 5.06 -7.81
CA ILE A 181 -0.46 5.40 -7.55
C ILE A 181 -0.07 5.04 -6.13
N ALA A 182 1.05 4.33 -5.97
CA ALA A 182 1.65 4.02 -4.67
C ALA A 182 3.17 3.90 -4.79
N THR A 183 3.88 3.85 -3.67
CA THR A 183 5.28 3.42 -3.68
C THR A 183 5.40 1.89 -3.54
N THR A 184 6.56 1.37 -3.90
CA THR A 184 6.89 -0.04 -3.66
C THR A 184 7.06 -0.31 -2.17
N THR A 185 6.56 -1.46 -1.69
CA THR A 185 6.74 -1.92 -0.31
C THR A 185 8.00 -2.79 -0.19
N VAL A 186 8.74 -2.65 0.91
CA VAL A 186 9.90 -3.49 1.21
C VAL A 186 9.45 -4.94 1.47
N GLY A 187 10.22 -5.93 1.03
CA GLY A 187 9.85 -7.35 1.07
C GLY A 187 8.99 -7.80 -0.11
N GLN A 188 8.37 -6.86 -0.84
CA GLN A 188 7.50 -7.18 -1.96
C GLN A 188 8.29 -7.20 -3.27
N SER A 189 7.79 -8.00 -4.21
CA SER A 189 8.28 -8.07 -5.57
C SER A 189 7.22 -7.56 -6.53
N TYR A 190 7.66 -6.87 -7.56
CA TYR A 190 6.79 -6.21 -8.53
C TYR A 190 7.37 -6.38 -9.92
N GLU A 191 6.50 -6.53 -10.90
CA GLU A 191 6.84 -6.53 -12.31
C GLU A 191 5.97 -5.53 -13.05
N GLY A 192 6.55 -4.88 -14.05
CA GLY A 192 5.82 -3.92 -14.85
C GLY A 192 6.66 -3.32 -15.96
N ARG A 193 6.06 -2.38 -16.68
CA ARG A 193 6.74 -1.57 -17.70
C ARG A 193 7.23 -0.28 -17.09
N LEU A 194 8.47 0.11 -17.39
CA LEU A 194 9.00 1.41 -16.99
C LEU A 194 8.17 2.54 -17.63
N VAL A 195 7.64 3.44 -16.82
CA VAL A 195 6.87 4.61 -17.26
C VAL A 195 7.72 5.87 -17.20
N GLY A 196 8.65 5.93 -16.25
CA GLY A 196 9.47 7.12 -16.08
C GLY A 196 10.58 7.01 -15.04
N ARG A 197 11.52 7.95 -15.03
CA ARG A 197 12.66 8.05 -14.10
C ARG A 197 12.91 9.51 -13.74
N ASP A 198 13.16 9.77 -12.45
CA ASP A 198 13.63 11.05 -11.92
C ASP A 198 14.80 10.81 -10.96
N GLY A 199 16.00 11.23 -11.35
CA GLY A 199 17.22 10.90 -10.60
C GLY A 199 17.38 9.39 -10.43
N GLU A 200 17.54 8.90 -9.22
CA GLU A 200 17.59 7.46 -8.90
C GLU A 200 16.20 6.81 -8.79
N ALA A 201 15.14 7.60 -8.63
CA ALA A 201 13.77 7.10 -8.50
C ALA A 201 13.18 6.78 -9.88
N PHE A 202 12.26 5.83 -9.93
CA PHE A 202 11.58 5.48 -11.17
C PHE A 202 10.15 5.00 -10.93
N MET A 203 9.32 5.11 -11.95
CA MET A 203 7.93 4.68 -11.95
C MET A 203 7.75 3.53 -12.93
N MET A 204 7.00 2.53 -12.52
CA MET A 204 6.58 1.44 -13.40
C MET A 204 5.06 1.31 -13.38
N ARG A 205 4.48 0.87 -14.50
CA ARG A 205 3.09 0.48 -14.63
C ARG A 205 3.02 -1.03 -14.55
N SER A 206 2.38 -1.57 -13.53
CA SER A 206 2.09 -3.00 -13.44
C SER A 206 1.08 -3.43 -14.50
N ASP A 207 0.94 -4.74 -14.69
CA ASP A 207 -0.01 -5.30 -15.65
C ASP A 207 -1.48 -5.02 -15.26
N ASP A 208 -1.76 -4.77 -13.97
CA ASP A 208 -3.08 -4.41 -13.44
C ASP A 208 -3.32 -2.89 -13.30
N ASP A 209 -2.58 -2.13 -14.11
CA ASP A 209 -2.70 -0.69 -14.28
C ASP A 209 -2.45 0.15 -13.01
N ARG A 210 -1.46 -0.26 -12.20
CA ARG A 210 -0.99 0.54 -11.07
C ARG A 210 0.34 1.17 -11.41
N ILE A 211 0.49 2.46 -11.11
CA ILE A 211 1.78 3.13 -11.15
C ILE A 211 2.45 2.96 -9.79
N LEU A 212 3.60 2.31 -9.80
CA LEU A 212 4.41 2.05 -8.63
C LEU A 212 5.69 2.89 -8.71
N HIS A 213 5.81 3.85 -7.79
CA HIS A 213 7.00 4.66 -7.64
C HIS A 213 8.01 3.94 -6.77
N TRP A 214 9.13 3.54 -7.36
CA TRP A 214 10.26 3.04 -6.61
C TRP A 214 11.08 4.20 -6.05
N VAL A 215 11.30 4.15 -4.75
CA VAL A 215 12.15 5.08 -4.03
C VAL A 215 13.24 4.29 -3.34
N ARG A 216 14.47 4.79 -3.41
CA ARG A 216 15.57 4.22 -2.63
C ARG A 216 15.28 4.40 -1.14
N GLY A 217 14.97 3.31 -0.45
CA GLY A 217 14.72 3.34 0.99
C GLY A 217 15.93 3.87 1.77
N ARG A 218 15.72 4.91 2.59
CA ARG A 218 16.59 5.24 3.72
C ARG A 218 15.81 4.88 4.99
N HIS A 219 15.86 3.62 5.42
CA HIS A 219 15.21 3.26 6.68
C HIS A 219 16.10 3.70 7.86
N ARG A 220 15.61 4.64 8.68
CA ARG A 220 16.19 4.98 10.00
C ARG A 220 15.68 3.99 11.05
N SER A 221 16.19 2.76 11.03
CA SER A 221 15.96 1.80 12.11
C SER A 221 17.19 0.92 12.29
N GLY A 222 18.12 1.38 13.14
CA GLY A 222 19.06 0.56 13.94
C GLY A 222 19.94 -0.49 13.25
N GLY A 223 19.94 -0.59 11.92
CA GLY A 223 20.69 -1.59 11.18
C GLY A 223 20.58 -1.29 9.69
N ALA A 224 21.70 -1.23 8.99
CA ALA A 224 21.78 -0.83 7.59
C ALA A 224 21.02 -1.80 6.65
N GLN A 225 19.71 -1.62 6.51
CA GLN A 225 18.91 -2.20 5.44
C GLN A 225 19.17 -1.41 4.16
N ARG A 226 20.09 -1.91 3.34
CA ARG A 226 20.33 -1.42 1.97
C ARG A 226 19.40 -2.16 1.01
N THR A 227 18.29 -1.55 0.61
CA THR A 227 17.55 -1.94 -0.60
C THR A 227 18.36 -1.49 -1.81
N ALA A 228 19.28 -2.35 -2.27
CA ALA A 228 20.08 -2.09 -3.46
C ALA A 228 19.30 -2.50 -4.71
N CYS A 229 18.72 -1.53 -5.40
CA CYS A 229 18.26 -1.68 -6.78
C CYS A 229 19.37 -1.12 -7.67
N ARG A 230 20.21 -1.99 -8.26
CA ARG A 230 21.21 -1.55 -9.24
C ARG A 230 20.56 -1.61 -10.62
N VAL A 231 19.83 -0.56 -10.97
CA VAL A 231 19.43 -0.28 -12.36
C VAL A 231 20.73 0.07 -13.10
N SER A 232 21.10 -0.69 -14.13
CA SER A 232 22.20 -0.28 -15.00
C SER A 232 21.71 0.87 -15.87
N CYS A 233 21.92 2.10 -15.37
CA CYS A 233 21.35 3.34 -15.91
C CYS A 233 21.98 3.84 -17.22
N ARG A 234 22.87 3.09 -17.87
CA ARG A 234 23.56 3.56 -19.09
C ARG A 234 22.73 3.45 -20.37
N ASP A 235 21.67 2.63 -20.37
CA ASP A 235 20.92 2.29 -21.60
C ASP A 235 19.46 2.77 -21.57
N ILE A 236 19.04 3.54 -20.56
CA ILE A 236 17.66 4.01 -20.42
C ILE A 236 17.60 5.46 -20.93
N PRO A 237 16.88 5.75 -22.02
CA PRO A 237 16.80 7.10 -22.54
C PRO A 237 16.25 8.06 -21.48
N LYS A 238 16.85 9.25 -21.38
CA LYS A 238 16.30 10.36 -20.61
C LYS A 238 14.88 10.63 -21.10
N MET A 239 13.96 10.93 -20.18
CA MET A 239 12.58 11.28 -20.48
C MET A 239 12.51 12.25 -21.66
N LYS A 240 11.91 11.80 -22.76
CA LYS A 240 11.42 12.69 -23.80
C LYS A 240 9.91 12.79 -23.63
N PRO A 241 9.32 13.99 -23.71
CA PRO A 241 7.88 14.15 -23.67
C PRO A 241 7.29 13.48 -24.90
N SER A 242 6.47 12.44 -24.71
CA SER A 242 5.61 11.93 -25.77
C SER A 242 4.23 12.57 -25.61
N PRO A 243 3.60 13.07 -26.69
CA PRO A 243 2.27 13.65 -26.59
C PRO A 243 1.20 12.60 -26.22
N PRO A 244 0.03 13.02 -25.68
CA PRO A 244 -0.90 12.14 -24.97
C PRO A 244 -1.62 11.08 -25.82
N THR A 245 -1.45 11.08 -27.15
CA THR A 245 -2.27 10.30 -28.09
C THR A 245 -1.52 9.25 -28.90
N LEU A 246 -0.21 9.04 -28.68
CA LEU A 246 0.57 8.06 -29.43
C LEU A 246 1.22 7.01 -28.51
N TRP A 247 0.39 6.11 -27.98
CA TRP A 247 0.85 4.83 -27.43
C TRP A 247 0.26 3.63 -28.19
N TYR A 248 0.04 3.79 -29.50
CA TYR A 248 -0.19 2.70 -30.44
C TYR A 248 0.54 3.00 -31.77
N ASN A 249 1.40 2.07 -32.18
CA ASN A 249 2.06 1.94 -33.49
C ASN A 249 2.99 3.07 -33.99
N SER A 250 4.31 2.87 -33.91
CA SER A 250 5.20 2.89 -35.10
C SER A 250 6.67 2.53 -34.77
N PRO A 251 7.42 1.86 -35.67
CA PRO A 251 8.70 1.23 -35.38
C PRO A 251 9.87 1.93 -36.12
N HIS A 252 10.69 2.75 -35.44
CA HIS A 252 11.99 3.17 -36.02
C HIS A 252 13.10 3.28 -34.96
N LEU A 253 14.03 2.31 -35.08
CA LEU A 253 15.50 2.38 -35.07
C LEU A 253 16.23 3.23 -34.01
N CYS A 254 17.10 2.57 -33.25
CA CYS A 254 18.56 2.80 -33.31
C CYS A 254 19.32 1.70 -32.54
N GLU A 255 20.16 0.95 -33.26
CA GLU A 255 21.23 0.09 -32.71
C GLU A 255 22.31 0.94 -32.02
N LEU A 256 22.95 0.39 -30.98
CA LEU A 256 24.35 0.68 -30.62
C LEU A 256 24.89 -0.35 -29.61
N ASP A 257 26.16 -0.68 -29.77
CA ASP A 257 26.86 -1.90 -29.37
C ASP A 257 27.76 -1.75 -28.11
N LEU A 258 27.95 -2.87 -27.37
CA LEU A 258 29.06 -3.27 -26.45
C LEU A 258 29.31 -2.47 -25.11
N PRO A 259 30.13 -2.92 -24.11
CA PRO A 259 30.91 -4.17 -23.92
C PRO A 259 30.68 -4.93 -22.57
N HIS A 260 31.32 -6.10 -22.43
CA HIS A 260 31.28 -7.00 -21.26
C HIS A 260 32.11 -6.49 -20.07
N SER A 261 31.62 -6.65 -18.83
CA SER A 261 32.47 -6.73 -17.63
C SER A 261 31.86 -7.61 -16.53
N ARG A 262 32.72 -8.45 -15.93
CA ARG A 262 32.39 -9.52 -14.97
C ARG A 262 32.43 -9.03 -13.51
N GLY A 263 31.54 -9.58 -12.69
CA GLY A 263 31.77 -9.93 -11.28
C GLY A 263 31.41 -8.90 -10.19
N VAL A 264 30.16 -8.96 -9.64
CA VAL A 264 29.80 -8.65 -8.23
C VAL A 264 28.46 -9.36 -7.88
N ASP A 265 28.36 -9.84 -6.64
CA ASP A 265 27.33 -10.74 -6.08
C ASP A 265 25.90 -10.12 -5.94
N ARG A 266 24.88 -10.97 -6.07
CA ARG A 266 23.56 -10.66 -6.68
C ARG A 266 22.41 -10.36 -5.69
N GLY A 267 21.92 -9.13 -5.71
CA GLY A 267 20.53 -8.74 -5.39
C GLY A 267 19.98 -7.99 -6.61
N LEU A 268 19.06 -8.60 -7.34
CA LEU A 268 18.86 -8.33 -8.77
C LEU A 268 17.54 -7.60 -9.04
N CYS A 269 17.61 -6.28 -9.25
CA CYS A 269 16.74 -5.65 -10.24
C CYS A 269 17.19 -6.17 -11.60
N ARG A 270 16.35 -6.93 -12.29
CA ARG A 270 16.63 -7.37 -13.65
C ARG A 270 15.78 -6.56 -14.60
N ILE A 271 16.44 -5.88 -15.52
CA ILE A 271 15.81 -5.29 -16.70
C ILE A 271 16.01 -6.32 -17.81
N ARG A 272 14.93 -6.83 -18.40
CA ARG A 272 15.03 -7.65 -19.62
C ARG A 272 14.84 -6.73 -20.82
N ARG A 273 15.82 -6.72 -21.74
CA ARG A 273 15.70 -6.03 -23.03
C ARG A 273 14.56 -6.67 -23.85
N PRO A 274 13.85 -5.90 -24.69
CA PRO A 274 12.55 -6.29 -25.21
C PRO A 274 12.62 -7.35 -26.30
N SER A 275 11.61 -8.23 -26.35
CA SER A 275 11.13 -8.79 -27.62
C SER A 275 10.42 -7.67 -28.37
N ARG A 276 10.55 -7.64 -29.71
CA ARG A 276 10.38 -6.52 -30.65
C ARG A 276 9.10 -5.64 -30.57
N LEU A 277 8.21 -5.80 -29.59
CA LEU A 277 6.92 -5.10 -29.47
C LEU A 277 6.56 -4.58 -28.06
N GLY A 278 7.38 -4.82 -27.02
CA GLY A 278 7.03 -4.43 -25.63
C GLY A 278 8.06 -3.49 -25.02
N GLY A 279 7.63 -2.39 -24.39
CA GLY A 279 8.54 -1.47 -23.67
C GLY A 279 9.42 -2.15 -22.58
N VAL A 280 10.35 -1.39 -22.00
CA VAL A 280 11.30 -1.90 -21.00
C VAL A 280 10.58 -2.49 -19.78
N ARG A 281 10.70 -3.80 -19.56
CA ARG A 281 10.19 -4.47 -18.37
C ARG A 281 11.17 -4.37 -17.21
N VAL A 282 10.65 -4.04 -16.03
CA VAL A 282 11.39 -3.92 -14.78
C VAL A 282 10.80 -4.89 -13.77
N SER A 283 11.66 -5.74 -13.19
CA SER A 283 11.31 -6.56 -12.02
C SER A 283 12.07 -6.04 -10.80
N ILE A 284 11.34 -5.65 -9.77
CA ILE A 284 11.88 -5.21 -8.47
C ILE A 284 11.65 -6.34 -7.47
N SER A 285 12.69 -6.78 -6.77
CA SER A 285 12.55 -7.67 -5.61
C SER A 285 13.31 -7.06 -4.45
N SER A 286 12.58 -6.64 -3.41
CA SER A 286 13.19 -6.16 -2.17
C SER A 286 13.21 -7.31 -1.17
N ARG A 287 14.39 -7.73 -0.70
CA ARG A 287 14.53 -8.80 0.30
C ARG A 287 15.06 -8.22 1.62
N ASP A 288 14.43 -8.57 2.75
CA ASP A 288 14.98 -8.28 4.08
C ASP A 288 16.25 -9.13 4.30
N ARG A 289 17.34 -8.50 4.78
CA ARG A 289 18.60 -9.20 5.10
C ARG A 289 18.40 -10.23 6.22
N ARG A 290 17.50 -9.97 7.17
CA ARG A 290 17.26 -10.87 8.31
C ARG A 290 16.74 -12.25 7.88
N HIS A 291 15.93 -12.29 6.82
CA HIS A 291 15.45 -13.54 6.26
C HIS A 291 16.55 -14.32 5.53
N ARG A 292 17.54 -13.65 4.91
CA ARG A 292 18.68 -14.34 4.28
C ARG A 292 19.51 -15.11 5.30
N ASP A 293 19.77 -14.55 6.47
CA ASP A 293 20.62 -15.20 7.47
C ASP A 293 19.90 -16.37 8.14
N ALA A 294 18.59 -16.24 8.39
CA ALA A 294 17.73 -17.33 8.84
C ALA A 294 17.63 -18.47 7.80
N ASP A 295 17.42 -18.14 6.52
CA ASP A 295 17.33 -19.14 5.45
C ASP A 295 18.69 -19.79 5.15
N ARG A 296 19.80 -19.03 5.21
CA ARG A 296 21.16 -19.60 5.09
C ARG A 296 21.49 -20.48 6.28
N ALA A 297 21.11 -20.09 7.49
CA ALA A 297 21.29 -20.89 8.69
C ALA A 297 20.45 -22.18 8.61
N ALA A 298 19.20 -22.09 8.15
CA ALA A 298 18.34 -23.24 7.94
C ALA A 298 18.88 -24.18 6.83
N LEU A 299 19.38 -23.63 5.73
CA LEU A 299 19.97 -24.41 4.63
C LEU A 299 21.32 -25.03 5.02
N ARG A 300 22.13 -24.34 5.84
CA ARG A 300 23.36 -24.88 6.44
C ARG A 300 23.06 -26.00 7.42
N ARG A 301 22.02 -25.85 8.27
CA ARG A 301 21.54 -26.90 9.18
C ARG A 301 21.01 -28.12 8.42
N LYS A 302 20.24 -27.92 7.34
CA LYS A 302 19.78 -29.01 6.46
C LYS A 302 20.92 -29.72 5.74
N ARG A 303 21.94 -28.99 5.25
CA ARG A 303 23.14 -29.59 4.64
C ARG A 303 24.02 -30.33 5.65
N ALA A 304 24.15 -29.81 6.87
CA ALA A 304 24.87 -30.48 7.95
C ALA A 304 24.15 -31.76 8.41
N ALA A 305 22.81 -31.76 8.43
CA ALA A 305 22.01 -32.95 8.71
C ALA A 305 22.11 -34.00 7.58
N ALA A 306 22.17 -33.57 6.31
CA ALA A 306 22.30 -34.46 5.15
C ALA A 306 23.71 -35.07 4.98
N HIS A 307 24.72 -34.60 5.72
CA HIS A 307 26.08 -35.15 5.72
C HIS A 307 26.42 -36.01 6.94
N ARG A 308 25.50 -36.19 7.89
CA ARG A 308 25.61 -37.26 8.88
C ARG A 308 25.02 -38.53 8.27
N ARG A 309 25.87 -39.33 7.62
CA ARG A 309 25.54 -40.75 7.41
C ARG A 309 25.49 -41.42 8.79
N PRO A 310 24.48 -42.25 9.10
CA PRO A 310 24.57 -43.12 10.27
C PRO A 310 25.69 -44.14 10.03
N ASP A 311 26.52 -44.35 11.06
CA ASP A 311 27.54 -45.40 11.07
C ASP A 311 26.87 -46.77 10.93
N PRO A 312 27.33 -47.66 10.03
CA PRO A 312 26.82 -49.02 9.97
C PRO A 312 27.55 -49.85 11.02
N GLY A 313 27.06 -49.79 12.26
CA GLY A 313 27.73 -50.50 13.35
C GLY A 313 26.97 -50.45 14.66
N ASP A 314 25.69 -50.85 14.68
CA ASP A 314 25.14 -51.56 15.84
C ASP A 314 23.82 -52.26 15.47
N LEU A 315 23.93 -53.51 15.04
CA LEU A 315 22.82 -54.45 14.94
C LEU A 315 23.21 -55.70 15.72
N SER A 316 23.19 -55.61 17.05
CA SER A 316 22.93 -56.78 17.88
C SER A 316 22.43 -56.33 19.25
N GLN A 317 21.44 -57.07 19.76
CA GLN A 317 20.85 -56.98 21.11
C GLN A 317 19.71 -55.97 21.26
N ASP A 318 18.49 -56.42 20.93
CA ASP A 318 17.49 -56.65 21.98
C ASP A 318 16.23 -57.34 21.42
N LEU A 319 16.21 -58.67 21.53
CA LEU A 319 15.00 -59.48 21.40
C LEU A 319 15.03 -60.56 22.48
N ARG A 320 14.68 -60.17 23.72
CA ARG A 320 14.17 -61.09 24.75
C ARG A 320 13.11 -60.37 25.59
N GLN A 321 11.85 -60.49 25.19
CA GLN A 321 10.74 -60.38 26.12
C GLN A 321 10.36 -61.80 26.58
N PRO A 322 10.20 -62.06 27.90
CA PRO A 322 9.63 -63.31 28.37
C PRO A 322 8.08 -63.25 28.38
N LEU A 323 7.46 -64.33 27.89
CA LEU A 323 6.02 -64.60 27.99
C LEU A 323 5.61 -64.84 29.46
N PRO A 324 4.38 -64.46 29.88
CA PRO A 324 3.88 -64.80 31.20
C PRO A 324 3.37 -66.26 31.24
N GLY A 325 3.78 -67.00 32.26
CA GLY A 325 3.22 -68.32 32.59
C GLY A 325 1.91 -68.22 33.38
N PRO A 326 1.11 -69.30 33.47
CA PRO A 326 -0.29 -69.22 33.87
C PRO A 326 -0.51 -69.46 35.37
N ALA A 327 -1.40 -68.68 35.97
CA ALA A 327 -2.38 -69.06 37.01
C ALA A 327 -3.40 -67.93 37.15
#